data_AF-A0A285N7S2-F1
#
_entry.id   AF-A0A285N7S2-F1
#
_cell.length_a   1.000
_cell.length_b   1.000
_cell.length_c   1.000
_cell.angle_alpha   90.00
_cell.angle_beta   90.00
_cell.angle_gamma   90.00
#
_symmetry.space_group_name_H-M   'P 1'
#
loop_
_entity.id
_entity.type
_entity.pdbx_description
1 polymer ?
#
loop_
_entity_poly.entity_id
_entity_poly.type
_entity_poly.pdbx_seq_one_letter_code
_entity_poly.pdbx_strand_id
1 'polypeptide(L)'
;MSKELLGVSALGLMVVGEFCAIYSEVVVAKLAQTGSVSWGSFSFPLALMCFAGVCLLAAYWLGYVAVGDIWIVTVVSVTSLLLLEPVVVWSLFHETPRRGALIGFVLGALGMLSTALL
;
A
#
# COMPACT_ATOMS: atom_id res chain seq x y z
N MET A 1 -13.69 16.27 -16.76
CA MET A 1 -12.54 16.20 -15.83
C MET A 1 -11.31 15.90 -16.67
N SER A 2 -10.20 16.64 -16.53
CA SER A 2 -9.00 16.39 -17.34
C SER A 2 -8.40 15.03 -17.00
N LYS A 3 -7.83 14.32 -17.99
CA LYS A 3 -7.18 13.00 -17.79
C LYS A 3 -6.08 13.05 -16.73
N GLU A 4 -5.36 14.18 -16.67
CA GLU A 4 -4.30 14.42 -15.68
C GLU A 4 -4.85 14.46 -14.25
N LEU A 5 -6.00 15.13 -14.04
CA LEU A 5 -6.63 15.21 -12.72
C LEU A 5 -7.12 13.84 -12.25
N LEU A 6 -7.62 13.01 -13.17
CA LEU A 6 -8.00 11.63 -12.88
C LEU A 6 -6.77 10.81 -12.46
N GLY A 7 -5.66 10.90 -13.21
CA GLY A 7 -4.42 10.20 -12.86
C GLY A 7 -3.87 10.60 -11.48
N VAL A 8 -3.80 11.90 -11.19
CA VAL A 8 -3.34 12.40 -9.88
C VAL A 8 -4.28 11.95 -8.75
N SER A 9 -5.60 11.99 -8.96
CA SER A 9 -6.57 11.49 -7.97
C SER A 9 -6.44 9.99 -7.73
N ALA A 10 -6.19 9.20 -8.78
CA ALA A 10 -5.99 7.76 -8.67
C ALA A 10 -4.74 7.44 -7.85
N LEU A 11 -3.62 8.13 -8.14
CA LEU A 11 -2.39 7.98 -7.38
C LEU A 11 -2.57 8.36 -5.90
N GLY A 12 -3.27 9.47 -5.63
CA GLY A 12 -3.55 9.89 -4.26
C GLY A 12 -4.40 8.87 -3.49
N LEU A 13 -5.46 8.35 -4.11
CA LEU A 13 -6.31 7.31 -3.53
C LEU A 13 -5.54 6.00 -3.29
N MET A 14 -4.61 5.66 -4.18
CA MET A 14 -3.77 4.47 -4.08
C MET A 14 -2.85 4.56 -2.87
N VAL A 15 -2.08 5.65 -2.76
CA VAL A 15 -1.15 5.89 -1.63
C VAL A 15 -1.90 5.90 -0.30
N VAL A 16 -3.05 6.59 -0.23
CA VAL A 16 -3.86 6.63 1.00
C VAL A 16 -4.41 5.25 1.33
N GLY A 17 -4.94 4.53 0.34
CA GLY A 17 -5.48 3.19 0.52
C GLY A 17 -4.42 2.21 1.03
N GLU A 18 -3.26 2.17 0.39
CA GLU A 18 -2.15 1.30 0.79
C GLU A 18 -1.63 1.66 2.18
N PHE A 19 -1.43 2.94 2.47
CA PHE A 19 -1.00 3.38 3.80
C PHE A 19 -1.99 2.92 4.88
N CYS A 20 -3.29 3.11 4.65
CA CYS A 20 -4.33 2.68 5.58
C CYS A 20 -4.37 1.15 5.74
N ALA A 21 -4.20 0.39 4.64
CA ALA A 21 -4.17 -1.07 4.68
C ALA A 21 -2.98 -1.58 5.49
N ILE A 22 -1.76 -1.15 5.12
CA ILE A 22 -0.53 -1.57 5.77
C ILE A 22 -0.54 -1.15 7.24
N TYR A 23 -0.95 0.08 7.56
CA TYR A 23 -1.03 0.52 8.95
C TYR A 23 -1.97 -0.38 9.77
N SER A 24 -3.12 -0.77 9.21
CA SER A 24 -4.07 -1.66 9.88
C SER A 24 -3.46 -3.03 10.14
N GLU A 25 -2.79 -3.62 9.16
CA GLU A 25 -2.11 -4.92 9.28
C GLU A 25 -1.01 -4.88 10.34
N VAL A 26 -0.15 -3.85 10.29
CA VAL A 26 0.99 -3.70 11.19
C VAL A 26 0.54 -3.40 12.63
N VAL A 27 -0.52 -2.59 12.82
CA VAL A 27 -1.09 -2.35 14.16
C VAL A 27 -1.70 -3.61 14.75
N VAL A 28 -2.43 -4.41 13.96
CA VAL A 28 -2.97 -5.69 14.42
C VAL A 28 -1.84 -6.65 14.80
N ALA A 29 -0.78 -6.71 14.01
CA ALA A 29 0.41 -7.49 14.35
C ALA A 29 1.07 -7.02 15.65
N LYS A 30 1.13 -5.70 15.89
CA LYS A 30 1.67 -5.11 17.12
C LYS A 30 0.79 -5.42 18.34
N LEU A 31 -0.55 -5.37 18.18
CA LEU A 31 -1.49 -5.77 19.24
C LEU A 31 -1.35 -7.25 19.62
N ALA A 32 -1.07 -8.11 18.64
CA ALA A 32 -0.77 -9.52 18.89
C ALA A 32 0.53 -9.68 19.69
N GLN A 33 1.55 -8.87 19.42
CA GLN A 33 2.82 -8.89 20.17
C GLN A 33 2.65 -8.44 21.64
N THR A 34 1.78 -7.47 21.91
CA THR A 34 1.55 -6.95 23.28
C THR A 34 0.57 -7.79 24.10
N GLY A 35 -0.04 -8.83 23.52
CA GLY A 35 -1.03 -9.69 24.18
C GLY A 35 -2.34 -8.99 24.53
N SER A 36 -2.56 -7.77 24.03
CA SER A 36 -3.67 -6.88 24.39
C SER A 36 -4.77 -6.91 23.32
N VAL A 37 -5.20 -8.11 22.92
CA VAL A 37 -6.23 -8.27 21.88
C VAL A 37 -7.61 -8.14 22.52
N SER A 38 -8.16 -6.93 22.48
CA SER A 38 -9.57 -6.67 22.80
C SER A 38 -10.36 -6.35 21.53
N TRP A 39 -11.65 -6.65 21.51
CA TRP A 39 -12.54 -6.29 20.40
C TRP A 39 -12.54 -4.77 20.11
N GLY A 40 -12.39 -3.93 21.13
CA GLY A 40 -12.30 -2.49 20.97
C GLY A 40 -10.99 -2.03 20.30
N SER A 41 -9.89 -2.73 20.53
CA SER A 41 -8.59 -2.45 19.90
C SER A 41 -8.52 -2.95 18.46
N PHE A 42 -9.32 -3.97 18.11
CA PHE A 42 -9.35 -4.56 16.77
C PHE A 42 -10.34 -3.85 15.81
N SER A 43 -11.40 -3.24 16.34
CA SER A 43 -12.44 -2.61 15.52
C SER A 43 -11.92 -1.43 14.69
N PHE A 44 -11.00 -0.63 15.22
CA PHE A 44 -10.44 0.52 14.50
C PHE A 44 -9.57 0.10 13.30
N PRO A 45 -8.55 -0.78 13.44
CA PRO A 45 -7.83 -1.31 12.28
C PRO A 45 -8.74 -1.98 11.25
N LEU A 46 -9.77 -2.69 11.70
CA LEU A 46 -10.73 -3.33 10.79
C LEU A 46 -11.50 -2.29 9.96
N ALA A 47 -12.05 -1.26 10.60
CA ALA A 47 -12.76 -0.19 9.90
C ALA A 47 -11.84 0.56 8.92
N LEU A 48 -10.59 0.79 9.33
CA LEU A 48 -9.58 1.43 8.48
C LEU A 48 -9.21 0.57 7.27
N MET A 49 -9.13 -0.76 7.43
CA MET A 49 -8.93 -1.71 6.33
C MET A 49 -10.10 -1.71 5.34
N CYS A 50 -11.34 -1.63 5.82
CA CYS A 50 -12.50 -1.50 4.94
C CYS A 50 -12.46 -0.19 4.14
N PHE A 51 -12.10 0.91 4.78
CA PHE A 51 -11.91 2.20 4.10
C PHE A 51 -10.77 2.13 3.07
N ALA A 52 -9.65 1.51 3.42
CA ALA A 52 -8.54 1.26 2.51
C ALA A 52 -8.98 0.50 1.26
N GLY A 53 -9.78 -0.55 1.42
CA GLY A 53 -10.35 -1.30 0.30
C GLY A 53 -11.17 -0.43 -0.65
N VAL A 54 -12.01 0.47 -0.12
CA VAL A 54 -12.78 1.42 -0.95
C VAL A 54 -11.85 2.36 -1.72
N CYS A 55 -10.82 2.91 -1.06
CA CYS A 55 -9.84 3.78 -1.69
C CYS A 55 -9.09 3.07 -2.83
N LEU A 56 -8.65 1.82 -2.61
CA LEU A 56 -7.90 1.05 -3.61
C LEU A 56 -8.77 0.67 -4.80
N LEU A 57 -10.01 0.24 -4.59
CA LEU A 57 -10.94 -0.02 -5.69
C LEU A 57 -11.20 1.24 -6.51
N ALA A 58 -11.38 2.39 -5.86
CA ALA A 58 -11.54 3.66 -6.56
C ALA A 58 -10.27 4.10 -7.30
N ALA A 59 -9.09 3.87 -6.72
CA ALA A 59 -7.80 4.17 -7.33
C ALA A 59 -7.58 3.37 -8.61
N TYR A 60 -7.83 2.05 -8.57
CA TYR A 60 -7.71 1.18 -9.74
C TYR A 60 -8.71 1.56 -10.82
N TRP A 61 -9.95 1.88 -10.42
CA TRP A 61 -10.96 2.31 -11.38
C TRP A 61 -10.57 3.62 -12.08
N LEU A 62 -10.22 4.65 -11.32
CA LEU A 62 -9.81 5.94 -11.86
C LEU A 62 -8.51 5.87 -12.65
N GLY A 63 -7.55 5.09 -12.18
CA GLY A 63 -6.27 4.88 -12.85
C GLY A 63 -6.46 4.22 -14.21
N TYR A 64 -7.32 3.19 -14.29
CA TYR A 64 -7.64 2.54 -15.55
C TYR A 64 -8.39 3.47 -16.50
N VAL A 65 -9.34 4.29 -16.01
CA VAL A 65 -10.03 5.29 -16.83
C VAL A 65 -9.06 6.37 -17.36
N ALA A 66 -8.03 6.74 -16.59
CA ALA A 66 -7.07 7.76 -17.00
C ALA A 66 -6.04 7.25 -18.02
N VAL A 67 -5.53 6.03 -17.83
CA VAL A 67 -4.40 5.48 -18.61
C VAL A 67 -4.86 4.51 -19.70
N GLY A 68 -5.92 3.74 -19.45
CA GLY A 68 -6.42 2.70 -20.36
C GLY A 68 -5.65 1.39 -20.32
N ASP A 69 -4.63 1.28 -19.46
CA ASP A 69 -3.81 0.08 -19.30
C ASP A 69 -3.72 -0.33 -17.82
N ILE A 70 -4.18 -1.53 -17.51
CA ILE A 70 -4.17 -2.08 -16.15
C ILE A 70 -2.76 -2.43 -15.68
N TRP A 71 -1.84 -2.76 -16.59
CA TRP A 71 -0.46 -3.07 -16.24
C TRP A 71 0.25 -1.85 -15.68
N ILE A 72 0.07 -0.68 -16.30
CA ILE A 72 0.64 0.58 -15.79
C ILE A 72 0.08 0.89 -14.40
N VAL A 73 -1.24 0.79 -14.21
CA VAL A 73 -1.89 1.01 -12.90
C VAL A 73 -1.35 0.05 -11.84
N THR A 74 -1.15 -1.22 -12.21
CA THR A 74 -0.64 -2.25 -11.31
C THR A 74 0.82 -2.01 -10.94
N VAL A 75 1.66 -1.60 -11.88
CA VAL A 75 3.07 -1.28 -11.63
C VAL A 75 3.18 -0.09 -10.67
N VAL A 76 2.37 0.95 -10.88
CA VAL A 76 2.33 2.12 -9.98
C VAL A 76 1.89 1.71 -8.57
N SER A 77 0.86 0.87 -8.45
CA SER A 77 0.38 0.29 -7.19
C SER A 77 1.48 -0.48 -6.46
N VAL A 78 2.08 -1.47 -7.12
CA VAL A 78 3.19 -2.26 -6.56
C VAL A 78 4.37 -1.37 -6.14
N THR A 79 4.65 -0.30 -6.90
CA THR A 79 5.69 0.68 -6.55
C THR A 79 5.36 1.45 -5.29
N SER A 80 4.14 1.96 -5.22
CA SER A 80 3.67 2.67 -4.05
C SER A 80 3.71 1.77 -2.81
N LEU A 81 3.23 0.52 -2.93
CA LEU A 81 3.24 -0.47 -1.86
C LEU A 81 4.66 -0.77 -1.39
N LEU A 82 5.59 -1.08 -2.30
CA LEU A 82 6.97 -1.39 -1.95
C LEU A 82 7.65 -0.23 -1.24
N LEU A 83 7.34 1.02 -1.57
CA LEU A 83 7.89 2.19 -0.89
C LEU A 83 7.24 2.43 0.47
N LEU A 84 5.92 2.30 0.57
CA LEU A 84 5.16 2.63 1.78
C LEU A 84 5.34 1.59 2.89
N GLU A 85 5.30 0.31 2.54
CA GLU A 85 5.36 -0.79 3.50
C GLU A 85 6.56 -0.72 4.47
N PRO A 86 7.83 -0.61 4.00
CA PRO A 86 8.97 -0.50 4.90
C PRO A 86 8.94 0.76 5.76
N VAL A 87 8.40 1.88 5.26
CA VAL A 87 8.29 3.13 6.01
C VAL A 87 7.28 2.97 7.16
N VAL A 88 6.12 2.40 6.88
CA VAL A 88 5.08 2.18 7.90
C VAL A 88 5.53 1.16 8.94
N VAL A 89 6.10 0.03 8.52
CA VAL A 89 6.64 -0.99 9.43
C VAL A 89 7.72 -0.41 10.33
N TRP A 90 8.67 0.34 9.76
CA TRP A 90 9.73 0.97 10.54
C TRP A 90 9.16 1.98 11.54
N SER A 91 8.15 2.77 11.18
CA SER A 91 7.53 3.74 12.10
C SER A 91 6.86 3.10 13.33
N LEU A 92 6.34 1.87 13.19
CA LEU A 92 5.58 1.19 14.24
C LEU A 92 6.43 0.24 15.08
N PHE A 93 7.34 -0.50 14.45
CA PHE A 93 8.19 -1.51 15.08
C PHE A 93 9.63 -1.02 15.34
N HIS A 94 10.09 0.03 14.65
CA HIS A 94 11.49 0.51 14.69
C HIS A 94 12.51 -0.58 14.31
N GLU A 95 12.08 -1.62 13.59
CA GLU A 95 12.92 -2.70 13.12
C GLU A 95 13.31 -2.50 11.64
N THR A 96 14.56 -2.79 11.30
CA THR A 96 15.01 -2.81 9.91
C THR A 96 14.72 -4.17 9.27
N PRO A 97 14.40 -4.24 7.96
CA PRO A 97 14.12 -5.49 7.28
C PRO A 97 15.30 -6.47 7.42
N ARG A 98 15.01 -7.69 7.89
CA ARG A 98 16.00 -8.78 7.93
C ARG A 98 16.42 -9.17 6.52
N ARG A 99 17.57 -9.86 6.40
CA ARG A 99 18.20 -10.22 5.12
C ARG A 99 17.24 -10.77 4.05
N GLY A 100 16.29 -11.63 4.43
CA GLY A 100 15.29 -12.16 3.49
C GLY A 100 14.33 -11.09 2.95
N ALA A 101 13.79 -10.22 3.82
CA ALA A 101 12.92 -9.12 3.42
C ALA A 101 13.67 -8.08 2.56
N LEU A 102 14.95 -7.83 2.87
CA LEU A 102 15.79 -6.92 2.09
C LEU A 102 16.04 -7.44 0.66
N ILE A 103 16.29 -8.75 0.50
CA ILE A 103 16.43 -9.37 -0.84
C ILE A 103 15.10 -9.26 -1.61
N GLY A 104 13.97 -9.58 -0.96
CA GLY A 104 12.65 -9.44 -1.57
C GLY A 104 12.37 -8.00 -2.02
N PHE A 105 12.70 -7.02 -1.19
CA PHE A 105 12.58 -5.61 -1.52
C PHE A 105 13.43 -5.20 -2.73
N VAL A 106 14.71 -5.61 -2.77
CA VAL A 106 15.60 -5.32 -3.91
C VAL A 106 15.10 -5.96 -5.20
N LEU A 107 14.66 -7.22 -5.15
CA LEU A 107 14.11 -7.92 -6.31
C LEU A 107 12.80 -7.26 -6.78
N GLY A 108 11.95 -6.82 -5.86
CA GLY A 108 10.75 -6.03 -6.17
C GLY A 108 11.11 -4.72 -6.87
N ALA A 109 12.06 -3.96 -6.33
CA ALA A 109 12.55 -2.73 -6.95
C ALA A 109 13.13 -2.95 -8.36
N LEU A 110 13.89 -4.04 -8.56
CA LEU A 110 14.42 -4.41 -9.88
C LEU A 110 13.32 -4.81 -10.87
N GLY A 111 12.32 -5.57 -10.42
CA GLY A 111 11.15 -5.91 -11.24
C GLY A 111 10.41 -4.66 -11.71
N MET A 112 10.28 -3.65 -10.85
CA MET A 112 9.65 -2.38 -11.23
C MET A 112 10.47 -1.56 -12.20
N LEU A 113 11.79 -1.48 -12.00
CA LEU A 113 12.69 -0.83 -12.96
C LEU A 113 12.59 -1.46 -14.34
N SER A 114 12.42 -2.79 -14.42
CA SER A 114 12.26 -3.46 -15.70
C SER A 114 10.98 -3.06 -16.44
N THR A 115 9.87 -2.85 -15.73
CA THR A 115 8.61 -2.44 -16.35
C THR A 115 8.59 -0.97 -16.75
N ALA A 116 9.29 -0.10 -16.03
CA ALA A 116 9.38 1.32 -16.38
C ALA A 116 10.29 1.60 -17.60
N LEU A 117 11.16 0.67 -17.97
CA LEU A 117 12.13 0.79 -19.07
C LEU A 117 11.65 0.16 -20.40
N LEU A 118 10.45 -0.42 -20.43
CA LEU A 118 9.81 -1.03 -21.61
C LEU A 118 8.64 -0.17 -22.10
#